data_AF-A0A923XUG9-F1
#
_entry.id   AF-A0A923XUG9-F1
#
_cell.length_a   1.000
_cell.length_b   1.000
_cell.length_c   1.000
_cell.angle_alpha   90.00
_cell.angle_beta   90.00
_cell.angle_gamma   90.00
#
_symmetry.space_group_name_H-M   'P 1'
#
loop_
_entity.id
_entity.type
_entity.pdbx_description
1 polymer ?
#
loop_
_entity_poly.entity_id
_entity_poly.type
_entity_poly.pdbx_seq_one_letter_code
_entity_poly.pdbx_strand_id
1 'polypeptide(L)'
;MDEIKELIQIARDDNQKVDVIEAIQYLANKNIEEALPALKDIFFHPLTNHDVRLESGRLIATTKSNPVYNLLISHLILRNFSDIIAIIYTLGEYRDNAVYDILIRDYLTFSFEAQLEVIDAISKIESIQSIEFFSQVYNGEILSPNLKHEQIQQLKERAGDALQNQVIDI
;
A
#
# COMPACT_ATOMS: atom_id res chain seq x y z
N MET A 1 10.35 -20.14 -16.81
CA MET A 1 11.33 -19.05 -16.59
C MET A 1 11.26 -17.99 -17.67
N ASP A 2 11.05 -18.35 -18.94
CA ASP A 2 10.95 -17.37 -20.04
C ASP A 2 9.67 -16.52 -19.99
N GLU A 3 8.53 -17.10 -19.60
CA GLU A 3 7.24 -16.37 -19.45
C GLU A 3 7.27 -15.25 -18.40
N ILE A 4 8.05 -15.40 -17.31
CA ILE A 4 8.18 -14.39 -16.25
C ILE A 4 9.01 -13.20 -16.74
N LYS A 5 10.05 -13.44 -17.55
CA LYS A 5 10.86 -12.37 -18.14
C LYS A 5 10.08 -11.59 -19.17
N GLU A 6 9.26 -12.27 -19.97
CA GLU A 6 8.33 -11.64 -20.91
C GLU A 6 7.30 -10.77 -20.17
N LEU A 7 6.72 -11.26 -19.07
CA LEU A 7 5.80 -10.49 -18.22
C LEU A 7 6.42 -9.21 -17.65
N ILE A 8 7.67 -9.27 -17.17
CA ILE A 8 8.40 -8.08 -16.69
C ILE A 8 8.62 -7.06 -17.81
N GLN A 9 8.78 -7.52 -19.04
CA GLN A 9 9.00 -6.66 -20.20
C GLN A 9 7.71 -5.98 -20.68
N ILE A 10 6.57 -6.70 -20.58
CA ILE A 10 5.22 -6.21 -20.89
C ILE A 10 4.67 -5.29 -19.79
N ALA A 11 5.02 -5.52 -18.52
CA ALA A 11 4.63 -4.69 -17.36
C ALA A 11 5.07 -3.21 -17.42
N ARG A 12 5.80 -2.84 -18.48
CA ARG A 12 6.26 -1.48 -18.79
C ARG A 12 5.33 -0.72 -19.74
N ASP A 13 4.43 -1.40 -20.44
CA ASP A 13 3.51 -0.81 -21.42
C ASP A 13 2.14 -0.57 -20.79
N ASP A 14 1.74 0.71 -20.65
CA ASP A 14 0.44 1.10 -20.10
C ASP A 14 -0.74 0.51 -20.88
N ASN A 15 -0.55 0.16 -22.16
CA ASN A 15 -1.61 -0.44 -22.98
C ASN A 15 -1.86 -1.92 -22.65
N GLN A 16 -0.93 -2.58 -21.96
CA GLN A 16 -0.99 -4.02 -21.65
C GLN A 16 -1.10 -4.29 -20.14
N LYS A 17 -1.31 -3.25 -19.32
CA LYS A 17 -1.38 -3.40 -17.86
C LYS A 17 -2.46 -4.39 -17.40
N VAL A 18 -3.58 -4.46 -18.11
CA VAL A 18 -4.68 -5.40 -17.82
C VAL A 18 -4.23 -6.84 -18.02
N ASP A 19 -3.61 -7.12 -19.17
CA ASP A 19 -3.11 -8.46 -19.49
C ASP A 19 -2.04 -8.92 -18.49
N VAL A 20 -1.18 -7.99 -18.05
CA VAL A 20 -0.17 -8.27 -17.02
C VAL A 20 -0.82 -8.58 -15.68
N ILE A 21 -1.82 -7.80 -15.26
CA ILE A 21 -2.59 -8.05 -14.03
C ILE A 21 -3.24 -9.43 -14.07
N GLU A 22 -3.91 -9.78 -15.17
CA GLU A 22 -4.54 -11.09 -15.34
C GLU A 22 -3.51 -12.23 -15.28
N ALA A 23 -2.35 -12.05 -15.90
CA ALA A 23 -1.28 -13.04 -15.88
C ALA A 23 -0.66 -13.23 -14.49
N ILE A 24 -0.37 -12.15 -13.74
CA ILE A 24 0.15 -12.29 -12.37
C ILE A 24 -0.88 -12.94 -11.44
N GLN A 25 -2.17 -12.63 -11.60
CA GLN A 25 -3.25 -13.26 -10.85
C GLN A 25 -3.34 -14.75 -11.17
N TYR A 26 -3.27 -15.12 -12.46
CA TYR A 26 -3.28 -16.52 -12.87
C TYR A 26 -2.11 -17.31 -12.28
N LEU A 27 -0.89 -16.75 -12.32
CA LEU A 27 0.30 -17.37 -11.73
C LEU A 27 0.17 -17.53 -10.21
N ALA A 28 -0.26 -16.48 -9.52
CA ALA A 28 -0.49 -16.50 -8.08
C ALA A 28 -1.55 -17.52 -7.65
N ASN A 29 -2.65 -17.62 -8.40
CA ASN A 29 -3.72 -18.58 -8.14
C ASN A 29 -3.28 -20.03 -8.37
N LYS A 30 -2.32 -20.28 -9.26
CA LYS A 30 -1.72 -21.61 -9.43
C LYS A 30 -0.84 -21.98 -8.25
N ASN A 31 0.14 -21.13 -7.93
CA ASN A 31 1.04 -21.34 -6.80
C ASN A 31 1.70 -20.01 -6.40
N ILE A 32 1.22 -19.42 -5.31
CA ILE A 32 1.71 -18.12 -4.83
C ILE A 32 3.19 -18.16 -4.41
N GLU A 33 3.67 -19.28 -3.85
CA GLU A 33 5.07 -19.41 -3.41
C GLU A 33 6.04 -19.44 -4.60
N GLU A 34 5.64 -20.10 -5.69
CA GLU A 34 6.42 -20.11 -6.94
C GLU A 34 6.33 -18.77 -7.69
N ALA A 35 5.21 -18.05 -7.55
CA ALA A 35 5.02 -16.74 -8.15
C ALA A 35 5.74 -15.61 -7.40
N LEU A 36 6.00 -15.77 -6.09
CA LEU A 36 6.56 -14.73 -5.23
C LEU A 36 7.86 -14.09 -5.77
N PRO A 37 8.86 -14.83 -6.29
CA PRO A 37 10.03 -14.22 -6.89
C PRO A 37 9.69 -13.27 -8.05
N ALA A 38 8.78 -13.69 -8.95
CA ALA A 38 8.34 -12.88 -10.08
C ALA A 38 7.58 -11.64 -9.62
N LEU A 39 6.66 -11.79 -8.65
CA LEU A 39 5.90 -10.68 -8.08
C LEU A 39 6.81 -9.63 -7.45
N LYS A 40 7.87 -10.06 -6.74
CA LYS A 40 8.87 -9.15 -6.17
C LYS A 40 9.62 -8.40 -7.27
N ASP A 41 10.08 -9.11 -8.29
CA ASP A 41 10.80 -8.51 -9.41
C ASP A 41 9.92 -7.47 -10.11
N ILE A 42 8.65 -7.78 -10.36
CA ILE A 42 7.67 -6.84 -10.92
C ILE A 42 7.46 -5.65 -9.98
N PHE A 43 7.21 -5.89 -8.69
CA PHE A 43 6.93 -4.83 -7.73
C PHE A 43 8.06 -3.81 -7.62
N PHE A 44 9.30 -4.29 -7.44
CA PHE A 44 10.46 -3.42 -7.21
C PHE A 44 11.11 -2.90 -8.49
N HIS A 45 10.67 -3.33 -9.68
CA HIS A 45 11.22 -2.83 -10.92
C HIS A 45 10.80 -1.36 -11.15
N PRO A 46 11.75 -0.46 -11.49
CA PRO A 46 11.51 0.99 -11.50
C PRO A 46 10.53 1.45 -12.57
N LEU A 47 10.38 0.68 -13.65
CA LEU A 47 9.48 1.00 -14.77
C LEU A 47 8.11 0.33 -14.68
N THR A 48 7.81 -0.37 -13.58
CA THR A 48 6.50 -1.01 -13.42
C THR A 48 5.42 0.04 -13.22
N ASN A 49 4.32 -0.11 -13.96
CA ASN A 49 3.14 0.73 -13.80
C ASN A 49 2.59 0.63 -12.36
N HIS A 50 2.06 1.75 -11.85
CA HIS A 50 1.55 1.84 -10.48
C HIS A 50 0.47 0.78 -10.19
N ASP A 51 -0.53 0.61 -11.06
CA ASP A 51 -1.64 -0.32 -10.85
C ASP A 51 -1.15 -1.78 -10.79
N VAL A 52 -0.22 -2.14 -11.68
CA VAL A 52 0.42 -3.47 -11.69
C VAL A 52 1.21 -3.69 -10.39
N ARG A 53 1.86 -2.64 -9.89
CA ARG A 53 2.61 -2.68 -8.63
C ARG A 53 1.66 -2.85 -7.43
N LEU A 54 0.53 -2.16 -7.39
CA LEU A 54 -0.48 -2.34 -6.34
C LEU A 54 -0.98 -3.79 -6.31
N GLU A 55 -1.36 -4.35 -7.46
CA GLU A 55 -1.84 -5.73 -7.52
C GLU A 55 -0.75 -6.75 -7.14
N SER A 56 0.48 -6.53 -7.60
CA SER A 56 1.63 -7.36 -7.18
C SER A 56 1.84 -7.28 -5.67
N GLY A 57 1.75 -6.08 -5.10
CA GLY A 57 1.85 -5.84 -3.65
C GLY A 57 0.76 -6.58 -2.86
N ARG A 58 -0.49 -6.49 -3.32
CA ARG A 58 -1.62 -7.22 -2.73
C ARG A 58 -1.36 -8.72 -2.69
N LEU A 59 -0.93 -9.30 -3.81
CA LEU A 59 -0.60 -10.73 -3.92
C LEU A 59 0.59 -11.10 -3.01
N ILE A 60 1.66 -10.30 -3.00
CA ILE A 60 2.82 -10.49 -2.12
C ILE A 60 2.36 -10.55 -0.65
N ALA A 61 1.50 -9.64 -0.21
CA ALA A 61 1.06 -9.58 1.18
C ALA A 61 0.30 -10.83 1.64
N THR A 62 -0.34 -11.58 0.71
CA THR A 62 -1.01 -12.85 1.04
C THR A 62 -0.03 -13.95 1.48
N THR A 63 1.24 -13.89 1.06
CA THR A 63 2.27 -14.86 1.45
C THR A 63 2.72 -14.72 2.90
N LYS A 64 2.43 -13.56 3.53
CA LYS A 64 2.96 -13.19 4.86
C LYS A 64 4.48 -13.38 4.97
N SER A 65 5.20 -13.21 3.87
CA SER A 65 6.65 -13.38 3.81
C SER A 65 7.35 -12.27 4.62
N ASN A 66 7.86 -12.62 5.80
CA ASN A 66 8.64 -11.72 6.67
C ASN A 66 9.84 -11.08 5.96
N PRO A 67 10.62 -11.79 5.13
CA PRO A 67 11.70 -11.15 4.37
C PRO A 67 11.23 -10.02 3.46
N VAL A 68 10.07 -10.17 2.81
CA VAL A 68 9.53 -9.12 1.92
C VAL A 68 8.93 -7.98 2.72
N TYR A 69 8.23 -8.28 3.82
CA TYR A 69 7.74 -7.28 4.77
C TYR A 69 8.88 -6.38 5.27
N ASN A 70 9.98 -6.97 5.76
CA ASN A 70 11.13 -6.21 6.23
C ASN A 70 11.80 -5.37 5.13
N LEU A 71 11.79 -5.87 3.89
CA LEU A 71 12.28 -5.13 2.73
C LEU A 71 11.41 -3.89 2.44
N LEU A 72 10.09 -4.04 2.47
CA LEU A 72 9.14 -2.93 2.29
C LEU A 72 9.33 -1.86 3.38
N ILE A 73 9.44 -2.27 4.65
CA ILE A 73 9.74 -1.37 5.77
C ILE A 73 11.06 -0.64 5.54
N SER A 74 12.10 -1.35 5.11
CA SER A 74 13.40 -0.74 4.82
C SER A 74 13.30 0.33 3.73
N HIS A 75 12.56 0.06 2.65
CA HIS A 75 12.35 1.04 1.59
C HIS A 75 11.53 2.27 2.06
N LEU A 76 10.52 2.07 2.90
CA LEU A 76 9.74 3.15 3.49
C LEU A 76 10.62 4.07 4.36
N ILE A 77 11.42 3.48 5.25
CA ILE A 77 12.30 4.22 6.18
C ILE A 77 13.40 4.97 5.41
N LEU A 78 14.03 4.31 4.44
CA LEU A 78 15.14 4.88 3.67
C LEU A 78 14.68 5.84 2.57
N ARG A 79 13.37 5.90 2.27
CA ARG A 79 12.76 6.73 1.20
C ARG A 79 13.46 6.56 -0.16
N ASN A 80 13.94 5.34 -0.44
CA ASN A 80 14.74 5.02 -1.62
C ASN A 80 13.93 4.28 -2.70
N PHE A 81 12.61 4.30 -2.59
CA PHE A 81 11.70 3.75 -3.58
C PHE A 81 10.78 4.85 -4.10
N SER A 82 10.64 4.96 -5.41
CA SER A 82 9.96 6.09 -6.05
C SER A 82 8.46 6.10 -5.83
N ASP A 83 7.85 4.94 -5.56
CA ASP A 83 6.41 4.78 -5.38
C ASP A 83 6.10 4.34 -3.95
N ILE A 84 6.20 5.32 -3.05
CA ILE A 84 5.94 5.12 -1.62
C ILE A 84 4.48 4.70 -1.38
N ILE A 85 3.53 5.17 -2.19
CA ILE A 85 2.11 4.81 -2.10
C ILE A 85 1.96 3.30 -2.24
N ALA A 86 2.59 2.68 -3.24
CA ALA A 86 2.53 1.23 -3.40
C ALA A 86 3.14 0.46 -2.21
N ILE A 87 4.18 1.01 -1.56
CA ILE A 87 4.73 0.42 -0.32
C ILE A 87 3.71 0.50 0.81
N ILE A 88 3.13 1.69 1.06
CA ILE A 88 2.15 1.90 2.14
C ILE A 88 0.94 0.98 1.93
N TYR A 89 0.40 0.95 0.71
CA TYR A 89 -0.68 0.06 0.32
C TYR A 89 -0.35 -1.41 0.68
N THR A 90 0.82 -1.87 0.23
CA THR A 90 1.24 -3.27 0.43
C THR A 90 1.41 -3.60 1.91
N LEU A 91 2.01 -2.70 2.69
CA LEU A 91 2.11 -2.87 4.15
C LEU A 91 0.74 -2.94 4.81
N GLY A 92 -0.22 -2.12 4.38
CA GLY A 92 -1.62 -2.23 4.82
C GLY A 92 -2.24 -3.60 4.54
N GLU A 93 -1.96 -4.20 3.38
CA GLU A 93 -2.43 -5.56 3.02
C GLU A 93 -1.83 -6.66 3.90
N TYR A 94 -0.68 -6.42 4.56
CA TYR A 94 -0.17 -7.35 5.57
C TYR A 94 -1.08 -7.41 6.82
N ARG A 95 -1.85 -6.34 7.10
CA ARG A 95 -2.75 -6.23 8.26
C ARG A 95 -2.05 -6.52 9.60
N ASP A 96 -0.77 -6.16 9.68
CA ASP A 96 0.03 -6.32 10.89
C ASP A 96 -0.05 -5.02 11.71
N ASN A 97 -0.38 -5.15 13.00
CA ASN A 97 -0.43 -4.02 13.93
C ASN A 97 0.92 -3.28 14.02
N ALA A 98 2.05 -3.95 13.78
CA ALA A 98 3.36 -3.30 13.75
C ALA A 98 3.50 -2.26 12.62
N VAL A 99 2.67 -2.32 11.58
CA VAL A 99 2.64 -1.32 10.50
C VAL A 99 2.15 0.03 11.01
N TYR A 100 1.22 0.04 11.96
CA TYR A 100 0.62 1.27 12.51
C TYR A 100 1.69 2.25 13.00
N ASP A 101 2.56 1.80 13.91
CA ASP A 101 3.59 2.67 14.50
C ASP A 101 4.54 3.26 13.45
N ILE A 102 4.82 2.49 12.39
CA ILE A 102 5.73 2.90 11.32
C ILE A 102 5.08 3.96 10.44
N LEU A 103 3.82 3.76 10.04
CA LEU A 103 3.10 4.70 9.16
C LEU A 103 2.79 6.02 9.88
N ILE A 104 2.41 5.97 11.15
CA ILE A 104 2.04 7.18 11.92
C ILE A 104 3.26 8.05 12.21
N ARG A 105 4.42 7.46 12.51
CA ARG A 105 5.65 8.21 12.81
C ARG A 105 5.98 9.24 11.74
N ASP A 106 5.79 8.87 10.47
CA ASP A 106 6.14 9.68 9.31
C ASP A 106 4.92 10.32 8.61
N TYR A 107 3.70 10.14 9.12
CA TYR A 107 2.44 10.55 8.47
C TYR A 107 2.46 12.00 7.96
N LEU A 108 2.80 12.96 8.83
CA LEU A 108 2.82 14.39 8.50
C LEU A 108 3.94 14.78 7.51
N THR A 109 4.87 13.88 7.23
CA THR A 109 5.98 14.11 6.30
C THR A 109 5.71 13.53 4.91
N PHE A 110 4.65 12.74 4.75
CA PHE A 110 4.25 12.19 3.46
C PHE A 110 3.57 13.24 2.58
N SER A 111 3.53 12.98 1.27
CA SER A 111 2.70 13.77 0.36
C SER A 111 1.23 13.58 0.72
N PHE A 112 0.37 14.46 0.21
CA PHE A 112 -1.07 14.36 0.41
C PHE A 112 -1.64 13.00 -0.04
N GLU A 113 -1.21 12.51 -1.20
CA GLU A 113 -1.65 11.23 -1.76
C GLU A 113 -1.20 10.06 -0.88
N ALA A 114 0.03 10.10 -0.37
CA ALA A 114 0.52 9.10 0.56
C ALA A 114 -0.14 9.18 1.94
N GLN A 115 -0.58 10.37 2.39
CA GLN A 115 -1.39 10.51 3.62
C GLN A 115 -2.76 9.85 3.47
N LEU A 116 -3.42 9.99 2.31
CA LEU A 116 -4.66 9.25 2.02
C LEU A 116 -4.42 7.74 2.06
N GLU A 117 -3.36 7.26 1.42
CA GLU A 117 -3.02 5.84 1.43
C GLU A 117 -2.67 5.32 2.84
N VAL A 118 -2.07 6.13 3.71
CA VAL A 118 -1.87 5.76 5.12
C VAL A 118 -3.21 5.54 5.84
N ILE A 119 -4.21 6.40 5.61
CA ILE A 119 -5.54 6.23 6.21
C ILE A 119 -6.15 4.90 5.73
N ASP A 120 -6.11 4.65 4.42
CA ASP A 120 -6.62 3.41 3.82
C ASP A 120 -5.87 2.17 4.33
N ALA A 121 -4.54 2.22 4.41
CA ALA A 121 -3.72 1.12 4.92
C ALA A 121 -4.01 0.84 6.40
N ILE A 122 -4.12 1.86 7.24
CA ILE A 122 -4.45 1.72 8.67
C ILE A 122 -5.89 1.25 8.86
N SER A 123 -6.82 1.56 7.96
CA SER A 123 -8.22 1.11 8.07
C SER A 123 -8.35 -0.41 8.01
N LYS A 124 -7.39 -1.08 7.37
CA LYS A 124 -7.28 -2.55 7.26
C LYS A 124 -6.66 -3.18 8.52
N ILE A 125 -6.16 -2.37 9.45
CA ILE A 125 -5.55 -2.77 10.72
C ILE A 125 -6.59 -2.57 11.83
N GLU A 126 -7.05 -3.67 12.42
CA GLU A 126 -8.02 -3.64 13.51
C GLU A 126 -7.30 -3.34 14.84
N SER A 127 -7.29 -2.07 15.25
CA SER A 127 -6.66 -1.63 16.50
C SER A 127 -7.42 -0.48 17.16
N ILE A 128 -7.32 -0.33 18.49
CA ILE A 128 -7.89 0.84 19.17
C ILE A 128 -7.15 2.11 18.73
N GLN A 129 -5.84 1.99 18.47
CA GLN A 129 -5.01 3.09 18.04
C GLN A 129 -5.44 3.66 16.67
N SER A 130 -5.92 2.83 15.75
CA SER A 130 -6.45 3.30 14.46
C SER A 130 -7.68 4.20 14.64
N ILE A 131 -8.58 3.86 15.56
CA ILE A 131 -9.77 4.70 15.88
C ILE A 131 -9.33 6.07 16.43
N GLU A 132 -8.36 6.10 17.33
CA GLU A 132 -7.82 7.35 17.86
C GLU A 132 -7.19 8.19 16.74
N PHE A 133 -6.33 7.58 15.92
CA PHE A 133 -5.71 8.23 14.78
C PHE A 133 -6.74 8.85 13.83
N PHE A 134 -7.75 8.08 13.40
CA PHE A 134 -8.76 8.61 12.49
C PHE A 134 -9.58 9.74 13.13
N SER A 135 -9.86 9.65 14.44
CA SER A 135 -10.54 10.73 15.17
C SER A 135 -9.72 12.01 15.15
N GLN A 136 -8.41 11.92 15.38
CA GLN A 136 -7.50 13.06 15.32
C GLN A 136 -7.42 13.66 13.90
N VAL A 137 -7.37 12.83 12.83
CA VAL A 137 -7.42 13.33 11.44
C VAL A 137 -8.75 14.03 11.15
N TYR A 138 -9.88 13.40 11.48
CA TYR A 138 -11.23 13.92 11.25
C TYR A 138 -11.46 15.26 11.96
N ASN A 139 -11.01 15.39 13.21
CA ASN A 139 -11.08 16.65 13.97
C ASN A 139 -10.08 17.69 13.44
N GLY A 140 -9.03 17.25 12.76
CA GLY A 140 -8.02 18.10 12.16
C GLY A 140 -6.85 18.42 13.09
N GLU A 141 -6.62 17.57 14.08
CA GLU A 141 -5.57 17.70 15.10
C GLU A 141 -4.19 17.31 14.54
N ILE A 142 -4.16 16.37 13.60
CA ILE A 142 -2.95 15.89 12.93
C ILE A 142 -3.02 16.13 11.43
N LEU A 143 -3.03 17.40 11.02
CA LEU A 143 -3.01 17.80 9.61
C LEU A 143 -1.71 18.50 9.26
N SER A 144 -1.20 18.25 8.06
CA SER A 144 -0.03 18.97 7.57
C SER A 144 -0.35 20.45 7.34
N PRO A 145 0.50 21.39 7.81
CA PRO A 145 0.19 22.82 7.80
C PRO A 145 0.11 23.45 6.40
N ASN A 146 0.64 22.76 5.39
CA ASN A 146 0.73 23.26 4.01
C ASN A 146 -0.39 22.76 3.09
N LEU A 147 -1.37 22.02 3.62
CA LEU A 147 -2.46 21.47 2.82
C LEU A 147 -3.47 22.56 2.44
N LYS A 148 -3.99 22.46 1.22
CA LYS A 148 -5.12 23.27 0.79
C LYS A 148 -6.39 22.85 1.52
N HIS A 149 -7.36 23.75 1.62
CA HIS A 149 -8.64 23.45 2.26
C HIS A 149 -9.33 22.20 1.69
N GLU A 150 -9.32 22.03 0.37
CA GLU A 150 -9.90 20.85 -0.30
C GLU A 150 -9.20 19.55 0.10
N GLN A 151 -7.87 19.56 0.21
CA GLN A 151 -7.08 18.40 0.64
C GLN A 151 -7.39 18.04 2.10
N ILE A 152 -7.54 19.05 2.96
CA ILE A 152 -7.95 18.85 4.35
C ILE A 152 -9.32 18.17 4.41
N GLN A 153 -10.29 18.62 3.61
CA GLN A 153 -11.62 18.00 3.59
C GLN A 153 -11.56 16.55 3.12
N GLN A 154 -10.76 16.23 2.10
CA GLN A 154 -10.60 14.86 1.61
C GLN A 154 -9.98 13.93 2.68
N LEU A 155 -8.96 14.40 3.42
CA LEU A 155 -8.39 13.61 4.53
C LEU A 155 -9.43 13.37 5.63
N LYS A 156 -10.21 14.40 5.97
CA LYS A 156 -11.27 14.30 6.99
C LYS A 156 -12.38 13.35 6.56
N GLU A 157 -12.87 13.46 5.34
CA GLU A 157 -13.88 12.57 4.77
C GLU A 157 -13.38 11.12 4.80
N ARG A 158 -12.16 10.87 4.31
CA ARG A 158 -11.59 9.53 4.30
C ARG A 158 -11.41 8.93 5.71
N ALA A 159 -10.95 9.73 6.67
CA ALA A 159 -10.85 9.31 8.06
C ALA A 159 -12.23 9.06 8.70
N GLY A 160 -13.24 9.86 8.34
CA GLY A 160 -14.62 9.67 8.75
C GLY A 160 -15.22 8.35 8.27
N ASP A 161 -15.00 8.00 7.01
CA ASP A 161 -15.43 6.72 6.44
C ASP A 161 -14.73 5.54 7.14
N ALA A 162 -13.42 5.64 7.39
CA ALA A 162 -12.66 4.63 8.12
C ALA A 162 -13.17 4.43 9.56
N LEU A 163 -13.51 5.51 10.27
CA LEU A 163 -14.12 5.46 11.60
C LEU A 163 -15.45 4.72 11.60
N GLN A 164 -16.34 5.05 10.65
CA GLN A 164 -17.66 4.42 10.58
C GLN A 164 -17.55 2.91 10.39
N ASN A 165 -16.65 2.46 9.53
CA ASN A 165 -16.45 1.04 9.28
C ASN A 165 -15.91 0.31 10.54
N GLN A 166 -14.96 0.90 11.26
CA GLN A 166 -14.38 0.26 12.46
C GLN A 166 -15.31 0.26 13.68
N VAL A 167 -16.22 1.22 13.81
CA VAL A 167 -17.16 1.30 14.94
C VAL A 167 -18.32 0.30 14.80
N ILE A 168 -18.67 -0.10 13.58
CA ILE A 168 -19.76 -1.07 13.33
C ILE A 168 -19.34 -2.51 13.70
N ASP A 169 -18.04 -2.80 13.66
CA ASP A 169 -17.49 -4.15 13.86
C ASP A 169 -17.12 -4.47 15.34
N ILE A 170 -17.39 -3.55 16.29
CA ILE A 170 -17.16 -3.71 17.74
C ILE A 170 -18.48 -3.92 18.48
#